data_AF-A0A5B0VFU9-F1
#
_entry.id   AF-A0A5B0VFU9-F1
#
_cell.length_a   1.000
_cell.length_b   1.000
_cell.length_c   1.000
_cell.angle_alpha   90.00
_cell.angle_beta   90.00
_cell.angle_gamma   90.00
#
_symmetry.space_group_name_H-M   'P 1'
#
loop_
_entity.id
_entity.type
_entity.pdbx_description
1 polymer ?
#
loop_
_entity_poly.entity_id
_entity_poly.type
_entity_poly.pdbx_seq_one_letter_code
_entity_poly.pdbx_strand_id
1 'polypeptide(L)'
;MPIKNAQRTAPAYRHYKQISYENLAASWFTADGWEVFMPVTDHDRKTDLVVADDNHYYRIQVKSLESGDDNVFVENKWRDANIDYVIYFSRTSNWGYITPAFSEARRRLNSAGHVRFHQHQKPFARAFDKA
;
A
#
# COMPACT_ATOMS: atom_id res chain seq x y z
N MET A 1 3.62 -32.81 -5.08
CA MET A 1 3.78 -31.35 -4.87
C MET A 1 3.03 -30.62 -5.97
N PRO A 2 2.31 -29.53 -5.68
CA PRO A 2 1.64 -28.75 -6.72
C PRO A 2 2.67 -28.12 -7.67
N ILE A 3 2.44 -28.25 -8.99
CA ILE A 3 3.28 -27.66 -10.04
C ILE A 3 2.51 -26.49 -10.66
N LYS A 4 3.13 -25.31 -10.71
CA LYS A 4 2.52 -24.11 -11.31
C LYS A 4 2.81 -24.07 -12.81
N ASN A 5 1.81 -24.39 -13.63
CA ASN A 5 1.92 -24.37 -15.09
C ASN A 5 1.47 -23.06 -15.76
N ALA A 6 0.91 -22.12 -14.98
CA ALA A 6 0.35 -20.89 -15.53
C ALA A 6 1.44 -19.97 -16.10
N GLN A 7 1.43 -19.77 -17.42
CA GLN A 7 2.18 -18.73 -18.11
C GLN A 7 1.31 -17.47 -18.19
N ARG A 8 1.85 -16.32 -17.80
CA ARG A 8 1.13 -15.05 -17.77
C ARG A 8 1.92 -13.98 -18.50
N THR A 9 1.21 -13.05 -19.13
CA THR A 9 1.82 -11.85 -19.69
C THR A 9 2.41 -10.98 -18.57
N ALA A 10 3.42 -10.15 -18.88
CA ALA A 10 4.03 -9.27 -17.90
C ALA A 10 3.03 -8.30 -17.22
N PRO A 11 2.06 -7.69 -17.94
CA PRO A 11 1.02 -6.87 -17.31
C PRO A 11 0.18 -7.65 -16.29
N ALA A 12 -0.26 -8.86 -16.64
CA ALA A 12 -1.01 -9.71 -15.72
C ALA A 12 -0.17 -10.03 -14.48
N TYR A 13 1.11 -10.40 -14.65
CA TYR A 13 2.00 -10.68 -13.53
C TYR A 13 2.15 -9.49 -12.56
N ARG A 14 2.32 -8.28 -13.09
CA ARG A 14 2.38 -7.04 -12.27
C ARG A 14 1.08 -6.82 -11.50
N HIS A 15 -0.07 -7.04 -12.15
CA HIS A 15 -1.37 -6.90 -11.52
C HIS A 15 -1.59 -7.93 -10.38
N TYR A 16 -1.29 -9.21 -10.61
CA TYR A 16 -1.37 -10.22 -9.54
C TYR A 16 -0.47 -9.90 -8.34
N LYS A 17 0.75 -9.40 -8.60
CA LYS A 17 1.66 -8.96 -7.54
C LYS A 17 1.08 -7.78 -6.77
N GLN A 18 0.54 -6.79 -7.46
CA GLN A 18 -0.08 -5.63 -6.83
C GLN A 18 -1.25 -6.05 -5.91
N ILE A 19 -2.17 -6.88 -6.41
CA ILE A 19 -3.27 -7.46 -5.60
C ILE A 19 -2.76 -8.24 -4.38
N SER A 20 -1.63 -8.95 -4.51
CA SER A 20 -1.09 -9.70 -3.37
C SER A 20 -0.64 -8.79 -2.22
N TYR A 21 -0.15 -7.57 -2.53
CA TYR A 21 0.22 -6.59 -1.49
C TYR A 21 -0.98 -5.85 -0.91
N GLU A 22 -2.02 -5.60 -1.71
CA GLU A 22 -3.31 -5.08 -1.23
C GLU A 22 -3.92 -6.05 -0.20
N ASN A 23 -3.98 -7.33 -0.54
CA ASN A 23 -4.44 -8.37 0.38
C ASN A 23 -3.53 -8.53 1.62
N LEU A 24 -2.21 -8.35 1.46
CA LEU A 24 -1.28 -8.38 2.60
C LEU A 24 -1.55 -7.24 3.58
N ALA A 25 -1.68 -6.01 3.07
CA ALA A 25 -2.02 -4.85 3.88
C ALA A 25 -3.38 -5.04 4.57
N ALA A 26 -4.41 -5.49 3.84
CA ALA A 26 -5.70 -5.85 4.41
C ALA A 26 -5.55 -6.86 5.56
N SER A 27 -4.79 -7.94 5.34
CA SER A 27 -4.57 -8.96 6.38
C SER A 27 -3.88 -8.41 7.62
N TRP A 28 -2.95 -7.46 7.46
CA TRP A 28 -2.25 -6.85 8.58
C TRP A 28 -3.13 -5.88 9.36
N PHE A 29 -3.94 -5.07 8.67
CA PHE A 29 -4.94 -4.23 9.32
C PHE A 29 -5.97 -5.05 10.09
N THR A 30 -6.54 -6.10 9.47
CA THR A 30 -7.50 -6.98 10.14
C THR A 30 -6.87 -7.67 11.35
N ALA A 31 -5.64 -8.15 11.23
CA ALA A 31 -4.95 -8.80 12.35
C ALA A 31 -4.53 -7.83 13.46
N ASP A 32 -4.53 -6.52 13.19
CA ASP A 32 -4.34 -5.44 14.17
C ASP A 32 -5.67 -4.96 14.79
N GLY A 33 -6.81 -5.40 14.26
CA GLY A 33 -8.14 -5.13 14.81
C GLY A 33 -9.00 -4.14 14.01
N TRP A 34 -8.52 -3.65 12.86
CA TRP A 34 -9.29 -2.76 11.99
C TRP A 34 -10.36 -3.51 11.20
N GLU A 35 -11.51 -2.86 10.99
CA GLU A 35 -12.47 -3.28 9.98
C GLU A 35 -11.93 -2.89 8.59
N VAL A 36 -11.85 -3.85 7.66
CA VAL A 36 -11.26 -3.62 6.33
C VAL A 36 -12.26 -3.91 5.24
N PHE A 37 -12.50 -2.92 4.39
CA PHE A 37 -13.35 -3.01 3.21
C PHE A 37 -12.50 -2.87 1.94
N MET A 38 -12.61 -3.85 1.03
CA MET A 38 -11.92 -3.85 -0.26
C MET A 38 -12.92 -3.53 -1.38
N PRO A 39 -12.97 -2.29 -1.89
CA PRO A 39 -13.95 -1.92 -2.91
C PRO A 39 -13.67 -2.63 -4.24
N VAL A 40 -14.66 -3.36 -4.75
CA VAL A 40 -14.54 -4.13 -6.01
C VAL A 40 -14.71 -3.22 -7.25
N THR A 41 -15.46 -2.14 -7.12
CA THR A 41 -15.79 -1.22 -8.21
C THR A 41 -15.34 0.19 -7.85
N ASP A 42 -14.03 0.46 -7.94
CA ASP A 42 -13.51 1.79 -7.70
C ASP A 42 -12.70 2.33 -8.89
N HIS A 43 -13.41 2.76 -9.93
CA HIS A 43 -12.76 3.34 -11.11
C HIS A 43 -12.19 4.74 -10.83
N ASP A 44 -12.77 5.49 -9.88
CA ASP A 44 -12.50 6.92 -9.71
C ASP A 44 -11.83 7.30 -8.38
N ARG A 45 -12.13 6.61 -7.27
CA ARG A 45 -11.57 6.98 -5.95
C ARG A 45 -10.19 6.42 -5.71
N LYS A 46 -9.68 5.55 -6.59
CA LYS A 46 -8.30 4.99 -6.57
C LYS A 46 -7.92 4.36 -5.22
N THR A 47 -8.92 3.98 -4.45
CA THR A 47 -8.84 3.46 -3.09
C THR A 47 -8.75 1.95 -3.18
N ASP A 48 -7.68 1.38 -2.66
CA ASP A 48 -7.48 -0.06 -2.67
C ASP A 48 -8.10 -0.69 -1.40
N LEU A 49 -8.05 0.02 -0.27
CA LEU A 49 -8.64 -0.37 1.01
C LEU A 49 -9.36 0.81 1.68
N VAL A 50 -10.48 0.55 2.33
CA VAL A 50 -11.00 1.43 3.39
C VAL A 50 -10.81 0.69 4.70
N VAL A 51 -10.11 1.31 5.65
CA VAL A 51 -9.94 0.76 7.00
C VAL A 51 -10.70 1.65 7.99
N ALA A 52 -11.40 1.05 8.93
CA ALA A 52 -12.22 1.79 9.89
C ALA A 52 -12.17 1.18 11.29
N ASP A 53 -12.40 2.03 12.27
CA ASP A 53 -12.78 1.68 13.64
C ASP A 53 -14.10 2.39 13.99
N ASP A 54 -14.52 2.35 15.26
CA ASP A 54 -15.76 2.98 15.70
C ASP A 54 -15.80 4.51 15.51
N ASN A 55 -14.65 5.17 15.39
CA ASN A 55 -14.51 6.63 15.42
C ASN A 55 -13.91 7.23 14.15
N HIS A 56 -13.16 6.45 13.37
CA HIS A 56 -12.36 6.91 12.24
C HIS A 56 -12.45 5.94 11.08
N TYR A 57 -12.28 6.49 9.87
CA TYR A 57 -12.06 5.67 8.69
C TYR A 57 -11.03 6.34 7.78
N TYR A 58 -10.26 5.53 7.07
CA TYR A 58 -9.19 5.98 6.18
C TYR A 58 -9.28 5.27 4.84
N ARG A 59 -9.15 6.04 3.75
CA ARG A 59 -8.99 5.56 2.38
C ARG A 59 -7.52 5.39 2.09
N ILE A 60 -7.15 4.16 1.75
CA ILE A 60 -5.77 3.77 1.58
C ILE A 60 -5.54 3.30 0.15
N GLN A 61 -4.47 3.81 -0.45
CA GLN A 61 -3.92 3.26 -1.67
C GLN A 61 -2.67 2.44 -1.35
N VAL A 62 -2.57 1.23 -1.89
CA VAL A 62 -1.41 0.37 -1.75
C VAL A 62 -0.60 0.39 -3.05
N LYS A 63 0.73 0.41 -2.94
CA LYS A 63 1.65 0.37 -4.08
C LYS A 63 2.82 -0.54 -3.78
N SER A 64 3.21 -1.33 -4.79
CA SER A 64 4.41 -2.15 -4.72
C SER A 64 5.48 -1.60 -5.66
N LEU A 65 6.70 -1.42 -5.14
CA LEU A 65 7.84 -0.82 -5.84
C LEU A 65 8.92 -1.87 -6.10
N GLU A 66 9.48 -1.87 -7.30
CA GLU A 66 10.62 -2.71 -7.65
C GLU A 66 11.93 -1.96 -7.39
N SER A 67 12.23 -1.70 -6.11
CA SER A 67 13.45 -1.02 -5.66
C SER A 67 13.90 -1.54 -4.30
N GLY A 68 15.20 -1.78 -4.15
CA GLY A 68 15.83 -2.07 -2.85
C GLY A 68 16.24 -0.81 -2.07
N ASP A 69 16.40 0.30 -2.77
CA ASP A 69 16.71 1.62 -2.22
C ASP A 69 15.41 2.40 -1.95
N ASP A 70 15.33 3.07 -0.79
CA ASP A 70 14.20 3.91 -0.42
C ASP A 70 14.41 5.40 -0.76
N ASN A 71 15.58 5.79 -1.25
CA ASN A 71 15.84 7.11 -1.81
C ASN A 71 15.37 7.24 -3.27
N VAL A 72 14.09 6.93 -3.51
CA VAL A 72 13.45 6.97 -4.83
C VAL A 72 12.37 8.03 -4.88
N PHE A 73 12.03 8.49 -6.08
CA PHE A 73 10.84 9.31 -6.31
C PHE A 73 9.64 8.41 -6.57
N VAL A 74 8.52 8.72 -5.92
CA VAL A 74 7.21 8.11 -6.18
C VAL A 74 6.29 9.13 -6.82
N GLU A 75 5.52 8.68 -7.80
CA GLU A 75 4.58 9.53 -8.53
C GLU A 75 3.21 9.53 -7.85
N ASN A 76 2.55 10.70 -7.86
CA ASN A 76 1.16 10.80 -7.46
C ASN A 76 0.28 10.12 -8.52
N LYS A 77 -0.37 9.01 -8.14
CA LYS A 77 -1.31 8.25 -8.98
C LYS A 77 -2.77 8.44 -8.59
N TRP A 78 -3.06 9.15 -7.50
CA TRP A 78 -4.41 9.44 -7.01
C TRP A 78 -4.94 10.78 -7.51
N ARG A 79 -4.06 11.73 -7.87
CA ARG A 79 -4.43 13.09 -8.32
C ARG A 79 -5.35 13.76 -7.30
N ASP A 80 -6.59 14.04 -7.69
CA ASP A 80 -7.62 14.69 -6.88
C ASP A 80 -8.50 13.67 -6.13
N ALA A 81 -8.20 12.38 -6.22
CA ALA A 81 -8.93 11.36 -5.48
C ALA A 81 -8.67 11.52 -3.97
N ASN A 82 -9.74 11.37 -3.19
CA ASN A 82 -9.68 11.50 -1.73
C ASN A 82 -9.05 10.24 -1.11
N ILE A 83 -7.72 10.26 -0.98
CA ILE A 83 -6.92 9.24 -0.32
C ILE A 83 -6.33 9.87 0.92
N ASP A 84 -6.41 9.18 2.06
CA ASP A 84 -5.81 9.64 3.32
C ASP A 84 -4.34 9.22 3.36
N TYR A 85 -4.07 7.94 3.07
CA TYR A 85 -2.72 7.37 3.12
C TYR A 85 -2.38 6.53 1.90
N VAL A 86 -1.09 6.49 1.58
CA VAL A 86 -0.49 5.60 0.59
C VAL A 86 0.54 4.70 1.26
N ILE A 87 0.40 3.39 1.07
CA ILE A 87 1.32 2.39 1.63
C ILE A 87 2.18 1.83 0.49
N TYR A 88 3.48 2.03 0.61
CA TYR A 88 4.47 1.52 -0.33
C TYR A 88 5.16 0.28 0.24
N PHE A 89 5.23 -0.79 -0.54
CA PHE A 89 6.01 -1.98 -0.25
C PHE A 89 7.17 -2.12 -1.24
N SER A 90 8.39 -2.36 -0.75
CA SER A 90 9.47 -2.83 -1.60
C SER A 90 9.28 -4.29 -2.01
N ARG A 91 9.49 -4.63 -3.28
CA ARG A 91 9.39 -6.01 -3.78
C ARG A 91 10.72 -6.76 -3.70
N THR A 92 11.80 -6.04 -3.45
CA THR A 92 13.18 -6.57 -3.49
C THR A 92 13.90 -6.38 -2.16
N SER A 93 13.21 -5.88 -1.13
CA SER A 93 13.74 -5.65 0.21
C SER A 93 12.62 -5.68 1.24
N ASN A 94 12.98 -5.82 2.53
CA ASN A 94 12.01 -5.99 3.61
C ASN A 94 11.66 -4.65 4.29
N TRP A 95 11.35 -3.62 3.52
CA TRP A 95 10.92 -2.32 4.03
C TRP A 95 9.70 -1.77 3.29
N GLY A 96 8.92 -0.94 3.95
CA GLY A 96 7.83 -0.18 3.35
C GLY A 96 7.71 1.20 3.95
N TYR A 97 6.81 2.00 3.42
CA TYR A 97 6.49 3.35 3.90
C TYR A 97 4.99 3.55 3.98
N ILE A 98 4.54 4.27 5.00
CA ILE A 98 3.20 4.83 5.11
C ILE A 98 3.35 6.34 4.92
N THR A 99 2.62 6.90 3.96
CA THR A 99 2.72 8.31 3.61
C THR A 99 1.33 8.93 3.60
N PRO A 100 1.13 10.15 4.12
CA PRO A 100 -0.06 10.92 3.79
C PRO A 100 -0.15 11.09 2.26
N ALA A 101 -1.36 11.17 1.73
CA ALA A 101 -1.54 11.58 0.34
C ALA A 101 -0.94 13.00 0.13
N PHE A 102 -0.33 13.20 -1.02
CA PHE A 102 0.35 14.45 -1.36
C PHE A 102 -0.11 14.99 -2.70
N SER A 103 0.00 16.30 -2.91
CA SER A 103 -0.54 16.99 -4.09
C SER A 103 0.50 17.20 -5.20
N GLU A 104 1.79 17.13 -4.87
CA GLU A 104 2.85 17.24 -5.87
C GLU A 104 2.81 16.07 -6.86
N ALA A 105 3.24 16.31 -8.11
CA ALA A 105 3.26 15.27 -9.14
C ALA A 105 4.15 14.07 -8.75
N ARG A 106 5.20 14.32 -7.96
CA ARG A 106 6.07 13.30 -7.37
C ARG A 106 6.72 13.82 -6.10
N ARG A 107 7.11 12.90 -5.22
CA ARG A 107 7.82 13.20 -3.96
C ARG A 107 8.86 12.12 -3.68
N ARG A 108 9.93 12.44 -2.93
CA ARG A 108 10.86 11.40 -2.44
C ARG A 108 10.15 10.50 -1.43
N LEU A 109 10.37 9.20 -1.52
CA LEU A 109 9.70 8.25 -0.62
C LEU A 109 10.14 8.40 0.83
N ASN A 110 11.41 8.74 1.07
CA ASN A 110 11.98 8.99 2.39
C ASN A 110 11.83 10.46 2.86
N SER A 111 10.83 11.19 2.35
CA SER A 111 10.58 12.58 2.77
C SER A 111 10.12 12.66 4.23
N ALA A 112 10.31 13.83 4.84
CA ALA A 112 9.79 14.10 6.18
C ALA A 112 8.26 13.91 6.23
N GLY A 113 7.76 13.32 7.32
CA GLY A 113 6.36 12.95 7.48
C GLY A 113 5.98 11.59 6.89
N HIS A 114 6.88 10.92 6.16
CA HIS A 114 6.65 9.54 5.73
C HIS A 114 7.23 8.57 6.77
N VAL A 115 6.46 7.54 7.15
CA VAL A 115 6.84 6.60 8.21
C VAL A 115 7.33 5.29 7.60
N ARG A 116 8.62 5.00 7.76
CA ARG A 116 9.23 3.74 7.33
C ARG A 116 8.87 2.60 8.27
N PHE A 117 8.62 1.41 7.72
CA PHE A 117 8.46 0.18 8.48
C PHE A 117 9.26 -0.98 7.88
N HIS A 118 9.57 -1.98 8.71
CA HIS A 118 10.04 -3.28 8.24
C HIS A 118 8.83 -4.12 7.82
N GLN A 119 8.87 -4.80 6.67
CA GLN A 119 7.70 -5.52 6.11
C GLN A 119 7.27 -6.74 6.94
N HIS A 120 6.63 -6.46 8.05
CA HIS A 120 6.06 -7.43 8.97
C HIS A 120 4.90 -6.74 9.72
N GLN A 121 3.90 -7.52 10.13
CA GLN A 121 2.66 -7.02 10.75
C GLN A 121 2.92 -6.08 11.94
N LYS A 122 3.67 -6.51 12.98
CA LYS A 122 3.91 -5.67 14.17
C LYS A 122 4.63 -4.34 13.90
N PRO A 123 5.73 -4.28 13.12
CA PRO A 123 6.31 -3.00 12.73
C PRO A 123 5.39 -2.13 11.88
N PHE A 124 4.57 -2.73 11.04
CA PHE A 124 3.59 -2.01 10.21
C PHE A 124 2.53 -1.31 11.07
N ALA A 125 1.88 -2.02 11.99
CA ALA A 125 0.88 -1.45 12.91
C ALA A 125 1.43 -0.25 13.68
N ARG A 126 2.60 -0.43 14.33
CA ARG A 126 3.29 0.66 15.05
C ARG A 126 3.70 1.84 14.18
N ALA A 127 3.86 1.63 12.87
CA ALA A 127 4.17 2.71 11.94
C ALA A 127 2.89 3.44 11.53
N PHE A 128 1.78 2.73 11.36
CA PHE A 128 0.48 3.32 11.07
C PHE A 128 -0.03 4.18 12.23
N ASP A 129 0.15 3.75 13.47
CA ASP A 129 -0.18 4.55 14.68
C ASP A 129 0.56 5.89 14.77
N LYS A 130 1.67 6.04 14.04
CA LYS A 130 2.51 7.25 14.03
C LYS A 130 2.28 8.14 12.81
N ALA A 131 1.55 7.65 11.81
CA ALA A 131 1.47 8.24 10.48
C ALA A 131 0.46 9.38 10.39
#